data_AF-A0A2L0END8-F1
#
_entry.id   AF-A0A2L0END8-F1
#
_cell.length_a   1.000
_cell.length_b   1.000
_cell.length_c   1.000
_cell.angle_alpha   90.00
_cell.angle_beta   90.00
_cell.angle_gamma   90.00
#
_symmetry.space_group_name_H-M   'P 1'
#
loop_
_entity.id
_entity.type
_entity.pdbx_description
1 polymer ?
#
loop_
_entity_poly.entity_id
_entity_poly.type
_entity_poly.pdbx_seq_one_letter_code
_entity_poly.pdbx_strand_id
1 'polypeptide(L)'
;MRFSAHPADNARSPQGCLLKIPLFFSAVVAVLAALAPAGCDPIAEPRLCGEIPRGGCPIGRGGSCDDAVCHALYDCIDGAWTEALRCDRAGEAGQDAGAGGGPGGDCEVVGLDRAGEASGCEPALQEPDCPADAAETCAASACWTGCLDFFLCTEEGWRAVAYCDEAGRITVTP
;
A
#
# COMPACT_ATOMS: atom_id res chain seq x y z
N MET A 1 -5.10 17.52 -41.63
CA MET A 1 -4.60 18.31 -40.49
C MET A 1 -3.18 17.82 -40.21
N ARG A 2 -2.19 18.69 -40.36
CA ARG A 2 -0.75 18.36 -40.30
C ARG A 2 -0.28 18.50 -38.85
N PHE A 3 0.30 17.44 -38.27
CA PHE A 3 1.04 17.52 -37.01
C PHE A 3 2.48 17.93 -37.32
N SER A 4 2.84 19.14 -36.93
CA SER A 4 4.24 19.59 -36.90
C SER A 4 4.85 19.22 -35.55
N ALA A 5 5.89 18.40 -35.58
CA ALA A 5 6.74 18.11 -34.42
C ALA A 5 7.49 19.37 -33.96
N HIS A 6 7.59 19.59 -32.65
CA HIS A 6 8.50 20.54 -32.02
C HIS A 6 9.62 19.77 -31.31
N PRO A 7 10.90 20.00 -31.64
CA PRO A 7 12.02 19.69 -30.78
C PRO A 7 12.52 20.98 -30.09
N ALA A 8 12.63 20.96 -28.77
CA ALA A 8 13.45 21.91 -28.01
C ALA A 8 13.81 21.26 -26.66
N ASP A 9 15.05 20.79 -26.52
CA ASP A 9 16.17 21.53 -25.92
C ASP A 9 16.01 21.77 -24.41
N ASN A 10 16.81 21.05 -23.62
CA ASN A 10 17.35 21.59 -22.38
C ASN A 10 18.60 20.80 -21.98
N ALA A 11 19.69 21.10 -22.68
CA ALA A 11 21.04 20.89 -22.18
C ALA A 11 21.25 21.76 -20.93
N ARG A 12 21.24 21.14 -19.73
CA ARG A 12 21.68 21.82 -18.51
C ARG A 12 23.07 21.35 -18.13
N SER A 13 24.03 22.18 -18.51
CA SER A 13 25.42 22.15 -18.08
C SER A 13 25.53 22.61 -16.62
N PRO A 14 26.08 21.82 -15.68
CA PRO A 14 26.50 22.34 -14.40
C PRO A 14 27.94 22.86 -14.49
N GLN A 15 28.03 24.12 -14.11
CA GLN A 15 29.18 25.00 -14.08
C GLN A 15 30.31 24.44 -13.21
N GLY A 16 31.54 24.76 -13.60
CA GLY A 16 32.75 24.30 -12.94
C GLY A 16 32.89 24.82 -11.51
N CYS A 17 33.17 23.88 -10.60
CA CYS A 17 33.91 24.17 -9.38
C CYS A 17 35.39 23.96 -9.69
N LEU A 18 36.07 25.05 -10.04
CA LEU A 18 37.51 25.11 -10.23
C LEU A 18 38.18 25.02 -8.84
N LEU A 19 38.30 23.79 -8.32
CA LEU A 19 38.90 23.51 -7.03
C LEU A 19 40.43 23.50 -7.19
N LYS A 20 41.06 24.59 -6.76
CA LYS A 20 42.50 24.80 -6.75
C LYS A 20 43.09 24.08 -5.52
N ILE A 21 43.37 22.79 -5.64
CA ILE A 21 43.93 21.96 -4.57
C ILE A 21 45.46 22.18 -4.53
N PRO A 22 46.04 22.69 -3.42
CA PRO A 22 47.48 22.76 -3.27
C PRO A 22 48.06 21.36 -3.07
N LEU A 23 49.08 21.09 -3.88
CA LEU A 23 50.01 19.97 -3.79
C LEU A 23 50.62 19.88 -2.39
N PHE A 24 50.19 18.90 -1.61
CA PHE A 24 51.01 18.33 -0.54
C PHE A 24 51.16 16.82 -0.77
N PHE A 25 52.38 16.47 -1.16
CA PHE A 25 52.98 15.15 -1.10
C PHE A 25 52.67 14.45 0.23
N SER A 26 52.12 13.24 0.18
CA SER A 26 52.73 12.07 0.83
C SER A 26 52.00 10.78 0.44
N ALA A 27 52.83 9.80 0.08
CA ALA A 27 52.51 8.47 -0.40
C ALA A 27 51.36 7.76 0.34
N VAL A 28 50.34 7.33 -0.42
CA VAL A 28 49.51 6.17 -0.07
C VAL A 28 49.45 5.27 -1.29
N VAL A 29 50.33 4.27 -1.27
CA VAL A 29 50.35 3.11 -2.17
C VAL A 29 49.35 2.07 -1.65
N ALA A 30 48.79 1.29 -2.58
CA ALA A 30 47.91 0.11 -2.44
C ALA A 30 46.40 0.42 -2.46
N VAL A 31 45.76 0.50 -3.62
CA VAL A 31 45.32 -0.61 -4.51
C VAL A 31 44.12 -1.40 -3.96
N LEU A 32 42.95 -1.07 -4.54
CA LEU A 32 41.85 -1.95 -4.95
C LEU A 32 41.63 -3.28 -4.18
N ALA A 33 40.75 -3.25 -3.19
CA ALA A 33 39.84 -4.33 -2.78
C ALA A 33 38.93 -3.72 -1.69
N ALA A 34 37.62 -3.54 -1.82
CA ALA A 34 36.62 -4.45 -2.36
C ALA A 34 35.41 -3.63 -2.83
N LEU A 35 35.20 -3.56 -4.15
CA LEU A 35 33.86 -3.38 -4.68
C LEU A 35 33.18 -4.74 -4.52
N ALA A 36 32.58 -4.99 -3.36
CA ALA A 36 31.62 -6.08 -3.24
C ALA A 36 30.54 -5.83 -4.30
N PRO A 37 30.19 -6.79 -5.16
CA PRO A 37 28.94 -6.66 -5.89
C PRO A 37 27.86 -6.52 -4.82
N ALA A 38 27.10 -5.42 -4.85
CA ALA A 38 25.77 -5.42 -4.28
C ALA A 38 25.05 -6.53 -5.03
N GLY A 39 25.15 -7.75 -4.52
CA GLY A 39 24.44 -8.89 -5.05
C GLY A 39 22.99 -8.49 -5.01
N CYS A 40 22.37 -8.40 -6.18
CA CYS A 40 20.94 -8.39 -6.29
C CYS A 40 20.44 -9.53 -5.41
N ASP A 41 19.71 -9.20 -4.34
CA ASP A 41 19.02 -10.21 -3.55
C ASP A 41 18.23 -11.04 -4.56
N PRO A 42 18.44 -12.37 -4.64
CA PRO A 42 17.69 -13.17 -5.59
C PRO A 42 16.22 -12.90 -5.33
N ILE A 43 15.54 -12.34 -6.33
CA ILE A 43 14.09 -12.13 -6.28
C ILE A 43 13.51 -13.49 -5.97
N ALA A 44 13.07 -13.69 -4.73
CA ALA A 44 12.46 -14.93 -4.31
C ALA A 44 11.25 -15.13 -5.24
N GLU A 45 11.29 -16.19 -6.03
CA GLU A 45 10.20 -16.49 -6.95
C GLU A 45 8.91 -16.59 -6.12
N PRO A 46 7.84 -15.85 -6.49
CA PRO A 46 6.59 -15.93 -5.76
C PRO A 46 6.13 -17.38 -5.73
N ARG A 47 6.02 -17.95 -4.51
CA ARG A 47 5.54 -19.33 -4.37
C ARG A 47 4.07 -19.34 -4.72
N LEU A 48 3.74 -19.94 -5.86
CA LEU A 48 2.37 -20.10 -6.30
C LEU A 48 1.68 -21.11 -5.37
N CYS A 49 0.53 -20.73 -4.85
CA CYS A 49 -0.34 -21.68 -4.16
C CYS A 49 -0.88 -22.70 -5.17
N GLY A 50 -1.04 -23.94 -4.69
CA GLY A 50 -1.63 -25.02 -5.46
C GLY A 50 -3.15 -24.89 -5.60
N GLU A 51 -3.85 -26.02 -5.58
CA GLU A 51 -5.30 -26.04 -5.65
C GLU A 51 -5.94 -25.34 -4.44
N ILE A 52 -6.86 -24.42 -4.71
CA ILE A 52 -7.61 -23.70 -3.67
C ILE A 52 -8.58 -24.66 -2.95
N PRO A 53 -8.82 -24.51 -1.63
CA PRO A 53 -9.82 -25.30 -0.93
C PRO A 53 -11.19 -25.26 -1.63
N ARG A 54 -11.92 -26.38 -1.55
CA ARG A 54 -13.24 -26.51 -2.19
C ARG A 54 -14.18 -25.42 -1.70
N GLY A 55 -14.76 -24.66 -2.63
CA GLY A 55 -15.66 -23.55 -2.33
C GLY A 55 -14.95 -22.25 -1.95
N GLY A 56 -13.62 -22.23 -1.99
CA GLY A 56 -12.81 -21.03 -1.78
C GLY A 56 -12.66 -20.19 -3.05
N CYS A 57 -12.52 -18.88 -2.90
CA CYS A 57 -12.15 -17.96 -3.99
C CYS A 57 -10.90 -17.15 -3.65
N PRO A 58 -10.03 -16.88 -4.63
CA PRO A 58 -8.82 -16.10 -4.39
C PRO A 58 -9.12 -14.60 -4.25
N ILE A 59 -8.56 -13.98 -3.22
CA ILE A 59 -8.65 -12.53 -3.02
C ILE A 59 -7.85 -11.80 -4.09
N GLY A 60 -8.37 -10.68 -4.59
CA GLY A 60 -7.69 -9.83 -5.57
C GLY A 60 -7.53 -10.43 -6.98
N ARG A 61 -8.06 -11.64 -7.22
CA ARG A 61 -8.01 -12.32 -8.52
C ARG A 61 -9.40 -12.68 -9.05
N GLY A 62 -10.39 -11.86 -8.71
CA GLY A 62 -11.77 -12.00 -9.17
C GLY A 62 -12.70 -12.81 -8.24
N GLY A 63 -12.19 -13.31 -7.11
CA GLY A 63 -13.04 -13.87 -6.05
C GLY A 63 -13.69 -12.78 -5.20
N SER A 64 -15.02 -12.85 -5.02
CA SER A 64 -15.80 -12.03 -4.09
C SER A 64 -16.83 -12.90 -3.38
N CYS A 65 -17.23 -12.50 -2.17
CA CYS A 65 -18.37 -13.11 -1.47
C CYS A 65 -19.72 -12.87 -2.17
N ASP A 66 -19.77 -11.99 -3.16
CA ASP A 66 -20.95 -11.82 -4.02
C ASP A 66 -21.18 -13.01 -4.97
N ASP A 67 -20.15 -13.84 -5.18
CA ASP A 67 -20.28 -15.02 -6.01
C ASP A 67 -21.00 -16.16 -5.24
N ALA A 68 -22.08 -16.66 -5.83
CA ALA A 68 -22.88 -17.75 -5.29
C ALA A 68 -22.13 -19.09 -5.18
N VAL A 69 -20.96 -19.24 -5.81
CA VAL A 69 -20.09 -20.41 -5.58
C VAL A 69 -19.05 -20.17 -4.49
N CYS A 70 -18.90 -18.94 -4.00
CA CYS A 70 -17.89 -18.56 -3.02
C CYS A 70 -18.37 -18.72 -1.59
N HIS A 71 -17.81 -19.71 -0.89
CA HIS A 71 -18.10 -19.96 0.53
C HIS A 71 -17.10 -19.25 1.46
N ALA A 72 -15.89 -18.99 0.99
CA ALA A 72 -14.87 -18.24 1.71
C ALA A 72 -13.83 -17.64 0.74
N LEU A 73 -13.23 -16.54 1.13
CA LEU A 73 -12.11 -15.90 0.46
C LEU A 73 -10.78 -16.37 1.05
N TYR A 74 -9.85 -16.73 0.18
CA TYR A 74 -8.50 -17.19 0.54
C TYR A 74 -7.42 -16.28 -0.04
N ASP A 75 -6.39 -16.03 0.77
CA ASP A 75 -5.16 -15.39 0.34
C ASP A 75 -4.04 -16.44 0.17
N CYS A 76 -3.15 -16.18 -0.79
CA CYS A 76 -2.00 -17.03 -1.05
C CYS A 76 -0.75 -16.44 -0.36
N ILE A 77 -0.39 -16.98 0.79
CA ILE A 77 0.74 -16.51 1.59
C ILE A 77 1.77 -17.63 1.67
N ASP A 78 2.99 -17.36 1.21
CA ASP A 78 4.12 -18.31 1.22
C ASP A 78 3.87 -19.67 0.55
N GLY A 79 2.97 -19.69 -0.43
CA GLY A 79 2.56 -20.91 -1.15
C GLY A 79 1.49 -21.74 -0.41
N ALA A 80 0.89 -21.20 0.66
CA ALA A 80 -0.23 -21.79 1.37
C ALA A 80 -1.49 -20.91 1.26
N TRP A 81 -2.64 -21.56 1.09
CA TRP A 81 -3.94 -20.88 1.15
C TRP A 81 -4.33 -20.62 2.60
N THR A 82 -4.56 -19.36 2.94
CA THR A 82 -5.06 -18.92 4.24
C THR A 82 -6.46 -18.34 4.07
N GLU A 83 -7.42 -18.81 4.85
CA GLU A 83 -8.77 -18.24 4.85
C GLU A 83 -8.72 -16.82 5.43
N ALA A 84 -9.14 -15.83 4.67
CA ALA A 84 -9.17 -14.44 5.14
C ALA A 84 -10.56 -14.02 5.58
N LEU A 85 -11.61 -14.51 4.89
CA LEU A 85 -12.99 -14.15 5.17
C LEU A 85 -13.93 -15.28 4.80
N ARG A 86 -14.88 -15.61 5.67
CA ARG A 86 -15.98 -16.51 5.34
C ARG A 86 -17.16 -15.73 4.76
N CYS A 87 -17.75 -16.24 3.68
CA CYS A 87 -18.87 -15.58 3.03
C CYS A 87 -20.17 -16.06 3.68
N ASP A 88 -20.69 -15.27 4.62
CA ASP A 88 -21.97 -15.57 5.26
C ASP A 88 -23.12 -15.42 4.27
N ARG A 89 -23.94 -16.46 4.12
CA ARG A 89 -25.17 -16.41 3.33
C ARG A 89 -26.38 -16.32 4.24
N ALA A 90 -27.29 -15.40 3.91
CA ALA A 90 -28.57 -15.27 4.58
C ALA A 90 -29.35 -16.60 4.49
N GLY A 91 -29.43 -17.33 5.61
CA GLY A 91 -30.17 -18.59 5.73
C GLY A 91 -29.33 -19.83 6.02
N GLU A 92 -27.99 -19.75 5.98
CA GLU A 92 -27.15 -20.84 6.47
C GLU A 92 -26.92 -20.65 7.97
N ALA A 93 -27.50 -21.54 8.80
CA ALA A 93 -27.20 -21.58 10.22
C ALA A 93 -25.72 -21.93 10.37
N GLY A 94 -24.90 -20.93 10.73
CA GLY A 94 -23.48 -21.11 11.01
C GLY A 94 -23.29 -22.21 12.05
N GLN A 95 -22.90 -23.39 11.60
CA GLN A 95 -22.41 -24.45 12.47
C GLN A 95 -21.02 -24.03 12.90
N ASP A 96 -20.94 -23.69 14.19
CA ASP A 96 -19.75 -23.56 15.01
C ASP A 96 -18.67 -22.65 14.42
N ALA A 97 -18.65 -21.43 14.97
CA ALA A 97 -17.50 -20.55 15.02
C ALA A 97 -16.27 -21.31 15.54
N GLY A 98 -15.57 -21.98 14.64
CA GLY A 98 -14.20 -22.42 14.82
C GLY A 98 -13.34 -21.17 14.92
N ALA A 99 -12.89 -20.88 16.14
CA ALA A 99 -12.09 -19.74 16.51
C ALA A 99 -10.85 -19.56 15.62
N GLY A 100 -10.98 -18.71 14.61
CA GLY A 100 -9.91 -17.88 14.05
C GLY A 100 -9.95 -16.49 14.67
N GLY A 101 -10.19 -16.42 15.98
CA GLY A 101 -9.99 -15.19 16.75
C GLY A 101 -8.50 -14.88 16.81
N GLY A 102 -7.98 -14.20 15.78
CA GLY A 102 -6.89 -13.25 15.98
C GLY A 102 -7.32 -12.29 17.08
N PRO A 103 -6.41 -11.83 17.95
CA PRO A 103 -6.77 -11.19 19.20
C PRO A 103 -7.79 -10.09 18.92
N GLY A 104 -9.03 -10.32 19.37
CA GLY A 104 -10.02 -9.27 19.60
C GLY A 104 -9.51 -8.38 20.73
N GLY A 105 -8.38 -7.72 20.49
CA GLY A 105 -8.08 -6.49 21.17
C GLY A 105 -9.09 -5.49 20.65
N ASP A 106 -9.72 -4.77 21.58
CA ASP A 106 -10.65 -3.70 21.33
C ASP A 106 -10.05 -2.71 20.32
N CYS A 107 -10.19 -2.98 19.02
CA CYS A 107 -9.65 -2.06 18.04
C CYS A 107 -10.61 -0.88 18.00
N GLU A 108 -10.14 0.22 18.58
CA GLU A 108 -10.83 1.49 18.54
C GLU A 108 -10.97 1.90 17.07
N VAL A 109 -12.22 2.01 16.62
CA VAL A 109 -12.54 2.58 15.32
C VAL A 109 -12.54 4.09 15.48
N VAL A 110 -11.74 4.79 14.67
CA VAL A 110 -11.78 6.25 14.63
C VAL A 110 -13.04 6.66 13.88
N GLY A 111 -13.92 7.44 14.50
CA GLY A 111 -15.04 8.06 13.80
C GLY A 111 -14.58 9.33 13.09
N LEU A 112 -14.71 9.38 11.76
CA LEU A 112 -14.42 10.59 10.97
C LEU A 112 -15.71 11.35 10.66
N ASP A 113 -15.63 12.68 10.59
CA ASP A 113 -16.75 13.49 10.11
C ASP A 113 -16.90 13.35 8.59
N ARG A 114 -17.99 12.70 8.17
CA ARG A 114 -18.37 12.48 6.76
C ARG A 114 -19.25 13.60 6.21
N ALA A 115 -19.40 14.72 6.92
CA ALA A 115 -20.20 15.85 6.43
C ALA A 115 -19.66 16.37 5.08
N GLY A 116 -20.55 16.41 4.09
CA GLY A 116 -20.25 16.88 2.73
C GLY A 116 -19.61 15.83 1.82
N GLU A 117 -19.69 14.54 2.18
CA GLU A 117 -19.20 13.45 1.35
C GLU A 117 -19.88 13.43 -0.04
N ALA A 118 -19.06 13.31 -1.07
CA ALA A 118 -19.44 13.24 -2.47
C ALA A 118 -18.74 12.06 -3.15
N SER A 119 -19.01 11.88 -4.44
CA SER A 119 -18.40 10.83 -5.26
C SER A 119 -17.77 11.41 -6.52
N GLY A 120 -16.74 10.74 -7.05
CA GLY A 120 -16.14 11.11 -8.33
C GLY A 120 -15.11 12.23 -8.25
N CYS A 121 -14.42 12.38 -7.12
CA CYS A 121 -13.29 13.29 -7.02
C CYS A 121 -12.16 12.87 -7.97
N GLU A 122 -11.64 13.84 -8.71
CA GLU A 122 -10.51 13.69 -9.63
C GLU A 122 -9.41 14.72 -9.32
N PRO A 123 -8.12 14.39 -9.50
CA PRO A 123 -7.60 13.07 -9.89
C PRO A 123 -7.77 12.04 -8.77
N ALA A 124 -7.61 10.75 -9.10
CA ALA A 124 -7.57 9.71 -8.07
C ALA A 124 -6.41 9.95 -7.09
N LEU A 125 -6.64 9.65 -5.81
CA LEU A 125 -5.60 9.70 -4.78
C LEU A 125 -4.39 8.85 -5.21
N GLN A 126 -3.20 9.35 -4.89
CA GLN A 126 -1.94 8.68 -5.18
C GLN A 126 -1.36 8.18 -3.86
N GLU A 127 -0.76 7.00 -3.83
CA GLU A 127 -0.05 6.54 -2.63
C GLU A 127 1.01 7.59 -2.22
N PRO A 128 1.07 7.98 -0.94
CA PRO A 128 0.49 7.32 0.24
C PRO A 128 -0.89 7.84 0.70
N ASP A 129 -1.60 8.60 -0.13
CA ASP A 129 -2.92 9.16 0.17
C ASP A 129 -4.02 8.10 -0.01
N CYS A 130 -4.88 7.98 0.99
CA CYS A 130 -5.92 6.96 1.05
C CYS A 130 -7.32 7.56 1.26
N PRO A 131 -8.39 6.86 0.86
CA PRO A 131 -9.75 7.29 1.16
C PRO A 131 -10.03 7.23 2.68
N ALA A 132 -10.92 8.10 3.16
CA ALA A 132 -11.33 8.16 4.57
C ALA A 132 -11.80 6.80 5.13
N ASP A 133 -12.44 5.96 4.31
CA ASP A 133 -12.86 4.60 4.68
C ASP A 133 -11.70 3.73 5.20
N ALA A 134 -10.48 3.95 4.71
CA ALA A 134 -9.32 3.17 5.13
C ALA A 134 -8.95 3.45 6.60
N ALA A 135 -9.18 4.66 7.11
CA ALA A 135 -8.89 5.04 8.49
C ALA A 135 -9.88 4.43 9.51
N GLU A 136 -11.11 4.10 9.08
CA GLU A 136 -12.17 3.60 9.97
C GLU A 136 -12.16 2.06 10.13
N THR A 137 -11.16 1.37 9.56
CA THR A 137 -11.03 -0.09 9.70
C THR A 137 -10.57 -0.50 11.09
N CYS A 138 -9.45 0.06 11.56
CA CYS A 138 -8.91 -0.17 12.90
C CYS A 138 -7.78 0.84 13.18
N ALA A 139 -7.90 1.67 14.23
CA ALA A 139 -6.94 2.75 14.50
C ALA A 139 -5.49 2.26 14.62
N ALA A 140 -5.32 1.08 15.23
CA ALA A 140 -4.01 0.49 15.46
C ALA A 140 -3.35 -0.06 14.19
N SER A 141 -4.12 -0.41 13.15
CA SER A 141 -3.61 -1.00 11.91
C SER A 141 -3.60 -0.04 10.72
N ALA A 142 -4.44 1.00 10.72
CA ALA A 142 -4.62 1.89 9.58
C ALA A 142 -3.33 2.61 9.14
N CYS A 143 -2.43 2.93 10.07
CA CYS A 143 -1.13 3.53 9.75
C CYS A 143 -0.08 2.53 9.24
N TRP A 144 -0.38 1.24 9.24
CA TRP A 144 0.52 0.17 8.79
C TRP A 144 0.15 -0.39 7.41
N THR A 145 -0.92 0.12 6.80
CA THR A 145 -1.36 -0.28 5.45
C THR A 145 -0.63 0.45 4.32
N GLY A 146 0.31 1.36 4.65
CA GLY A 146 0.99 2.23 3.70
C GLY A 146 0.31 3.58 3.47
N CYS A 147 -0.85 3.80 4.10
CA CYS A 147 -1.52 5.09 4.11
C CYS A 147 -0.87 6.05 5.10
N LEU A 148 -0.53 7.27 4.65
CA LEU A 148 -0.03 8.34 5.52
C LEU A 148 -1.11 9.39 5.78
N ASP A 149 -1.88 9.75 4.76
CA ASP A 149 -2.91 10.77 4.81
C ASP A 149 -4.25 10.21 4.32
N PHE A 150 -5.34 10.63 4.95
CA PHE A 150 -6.69 10.15 4.66
C PHE A 150 -7.59 11.29 4.20
N PHE A 151 -8.23 11.09 3.05
CA PHE A 151 -9.01 12.11 2.37
C PHE A 151 -10.46 11.68 2.20
N LEU A 152 -11.37 12.62 2.46
CA LEU A 152 -12.78 12.52 2.15
C LEU A 152 -13.04 13.21 0.81
N CYS A 153 -13.75 12.54 -0.09
CA CYS A 153 -14.22 13.18 -1.31
C CYS A 153 -15.39 14.12 -0.97
N THR A 154 -15.31 15.38 -1.37
CA THR A 154 -16.37 16.38 -1.17
C THR A 154 -16.71 17.05 -2.51
N GLU A 155 -17.77 17.87 -2.54
CA GLU A 155 -18.12 18.66 -3.74
C GLU A 155 -17.01 19.62 -4.18
N GLU A 156 -16.14 20.05 -3.24
CA GLU A 156 -15.00 20.93 -3.51
C GLU A 156 -13.73 20.16 -3.91
N GLY A 157 -13.78 18.82 -3.89
CA GLY A 157 -12.65 17.92 -4.15
C GLY A 157 -12.20 17.15 -2.91
N TRP A 158 -10.96 16.66 -2.93
CA TRP A 158 -10.38 15.90 -1.82
C TRP A 158 -10.08 16.81 -0.62
N ARG A 159 -10.66 16.47 0.53
CA ARG A 159 -10.39 17.13 1.82
C ARG A 159 -9.65 16.18 2.74
N ALA A 160 -8.49 16.58 3.26
CA ALA A 160 -7.80 15.82 4.29
C ALA A 160 -8.64 15.81 5.58
N VAL A 161 -8.89 14.62 6.13
CA VAL A 161 -9.72 14.43 7.33
C VAL A 161 -8.97 13.70 8.44
N ALA A 162 -7.89 12.99 8.13
CA ALA A 162 -7.01 12.40 9.13
C ALA A 162 -5.62 12.13 8.54
N TYR A 163 -4.64 11.91 9.39
CA TYR A 163 -3.28 11.51 9.00
C TYR A 163 -2.64 10.63 10.08
N CYS A 164 -1.57 9.92 9.72
CA CYS A 164 -0.77 9.13 10.65
C CYS A 164 0.38 9.96 11.23
N ASP A 165 0.45 10.06 12.56
CA ASP A 165 1.54 10.73 13.26
C ASP A 165 2.84 9.90 13.23
N GLU A 166 3.95 10.50 13.66
CA GLU A 166 5.26 9.82 13.73
C GLU A 166 5.27 8.60 14.67
N ALA A 167 4.28 8.47 15.54
CA ALA A 167 4.11 7.32 16.44
C ALA A 167 3.22 6.22 15.83
N GLY A 168 2.76 6.38 14.58
CA GLY A 168 1.89 5.43 13.90
C GLY A 168 0.45 5.46 14.39
N ARG A 169 -0.03 6.60 14.90
CA ARG A 169 -1.41 6.78 15.38
C ARG A 169 -2.19 7.72 14.45
N ILE A 170 -3.46 7.42 14.24
CA ILE A 170 -4.36 8.31 13.51
C ILE A 170 -4.61 9.59 14.32
N THR A 171 -4.47 10.74 13.65
CA THR A 171 -4.90 12.05 14.13
C THR A 171 -5.99 12.58 13.21
N VAL A 172 -7.16 12.91 13.77
CA VAL A 172 -8.28 13.50 13.03
C VAL A 172 -8.03 15.00 12.84
N THR A 173 -8.22 15.47 11.60
CA THR A 173 -8.13 16.89 11.25
C THR A 173 -9.50 17.55 11.49
N PRO A 174 -9.55 18.70 12.18
CA PRO A 174 -10.79 19.39 12.50
C PRO A 174 -11.50 20.01 11.30
#